data_AF-A0A7G8E9E6-F1
#
_entry.id   AF-A0A7G8E9E6-F1
#
_cell.length_a   1.000
_cell.length_b   1.000
_cell.length_c   1.000
_cell.angle_alpha   90.00
_cell.angle_beta   90.00
_cell.angle_gamma   90.00
#
_symmetry.space_group_name_H-M   'P 1'
#
loop_
_entity.id
_entity.type
_entity.pdbx_description
1 polymer ?
#
loop_
_entity_poly.entity_id
_entity_poly.type
_entity_poly.pdbx_seq_one_letter_code
_entity_poly.pdbx_strand_id
1 'polypeptide(L)'
;MSRTYLRAAGLTAVGLLSAGLPQEGAARALFDSAAIPQERFAVLAQPIGRAQWKLLVLEQIKPQPRCWRARQDGLVEPSLNRFNFSGICKRYLDSNGYSLRSGGQDLGTRFRFRLKPSGASLRLEALDPQQRAPILVGQARIPRRDLNGFVRLQLEPGWALERRTYQKRQLNHLYFAHQEPVNRLLALASRRGQRSGFSRLGTPMPPIAPPPLPSEGATPRRTTHRRTTRLASNAPIRLQVIPYRR
;
A
#
# COMPACT_ATOMS: atom_id res chain seq x y z
N MET A 1 -3.48 60.35 73.04
CA MET A 1 -2.20 59.61 73.00
C MET A 1 -2.11 58.84 71.69
N SER A 2 -0.97 59.00 71.01
CA SER A 2 -0.34 58.28 69.88
C SER A 2 -1.15 57.28 69.03
N ARG A 3 -1.23 57.51 67.70
CA ARG A 3 -0.47 56.86 66.59
C ARG A 3 -0.90 55.38 66.38
N THR A 4 -1.14 54.83 65.19
CA THR A 4 -0.47 55.00 63.89
C THR A 4 -1.26 54.21 62.82
N TYR A 5 -1.16 54.65 61.56
CA TYR A 5 -1.67 54.02 60.35
C TYR A 5 -1.05 52.65 60.06
N LEU A 6 -1.76 51.79 59.33
CA LEU A 6 -1.18 50.90 58.31
C LEU A 6 -2.23 50.59 57.24
N ARG A 7 -2.04 51.20 56.07
CA ARG A 7 -2.70 50.80 54.82
C ARG A 7 -2.02 49.53 54.31
N ALA A 8 -2.81 48.50 53.99
CA ALA A 8 -2.35 47.38 53.19
C ALA A 8 -3.38 47.11 52.09
N ALA A 9 -3.15 47.69 50.91
CA ALA A 9 -3.83 47.32 49.69
C ALA A 9 -3.05 46.15 49.08
N GLY A 10 -3.52 44.92 49.31
CA GLY A 10 -3.00 43.73 48.64
C GLY A 10 -3.78 43.47 47.36
N LEU A 11 -3.22 43.86 46.22
CA LEU A 11 -3.69 43.44 44.89
C LEU A 11 -3.34 41.95 44.70
N THR A 12 -4.32 41.06 44.90
CA THR A 12 -4.19 39.66 44.52
C THR A 12 -4.39 39.51 43.01
N ALA A 13 -3.30 39.46 42.25
CA ALA A 13 -3.32 39.02 40.87
C ALA A 13 -3.62 37.51 40.82
N VAL A 14 -4.84 37.15 40.44
CA VAL A 14 -5.19 35.75 40.14
C VAL A 14 -4.59 35.39 38.79
N GLY A 15 -3.40 34.80 38.81
CA GLY A 15 -2.82 34.14 37.65
C GLY A 15 -3.62 32.88 37.32
N LEU A 16 -4.40 32.92 36.25
CA LEU A 16 -5.03 31.74 35.66
C LEU A 16 -3.93 30.80 35.15
N LEU A 17 -3.58 29.80 35.96
CA LEU A 17 -2.84 28.64 35.52
C LEU A 17 -3.74 27.85 34.55
N SER A 18 -3.51 28.04 33.26
CA SER A 18 -4.04 27.18 32.20
C SER A 18 -3.48 25.77 32.38
N ALA A 19 -4.11 24.98 33.24
CA ALA A 19 -3.85 23.55 33.35
C ALA A 19 -4.14 22.92 31.97
N GLY A 20 -3.07 22.42 31.34
CA GLY A 20 -3.15 21.73 30.06
C GLY A 20 -4.20 20.63 30.13
N LEU A 21 -5.20 20.72 29.24
CA LEU A 21 -6.18 19.67 29.06
C LEU A 21 -5.44 18.37 28.70
N PRO A 22 -5.82 17.22 29.29
CA PRO A 22 -5.28 15.94 28.88
C PRO A 22 -5.61 15.74 27.40
N GLN A 23 -4.54 15.58 26.62
CA GLN A 23 -4.55 15.25 25.21
C GLN A 23 -5.59 14.17 24.94
N GLU A 24 -6.53 14.45 24.02
CA GLU A 24 -7.63 13.56 23.67
C GLU A 24 -7.13 12.12 23.53
N GLY A 25 -7.68 11.24 24.38
CA GLY A 25 -7.33 9.84 24.41
C GLY A 25 -7.73 9.19 23.10
N ALA A 26 -6.77 9.05 22.18
CA ALA A 26 -6.91 8.11 21.08
C ALA A 26 -7.29 6.76 21.68
N ALA A 27 -8.47 6.24 21.32
CA ALA A 27 -8.95 4.95 21.80
C ALA A 27 -7.84 3.92 21.62
N ARG A 28 -7.27 3.46 22.74
CA ARG A 28 -6.12 2.56 22.72
C ARG A 28 -6.58 1.26 22.07
N ALA A 29 -5.89 0.82 21.03
CA ALA A 29 -6.25 -0.42 20.35
C ALA A 29 -6.30 -1.56 21.38
N LEU A 30 -7.35 -2.38 21.34
CA LEU A 30 -7.53 -3.51 22.27
C LEU A 30 -6.31 -4.45 22.28
N PHE A 31 -5.69 -4.59 21.11
CA PHE A 31 -4.51 -5.41 20.90
C PHE A 31 -3.28 -4.56 20.60
N ASP A 32 -2.21 -4.88 21.32
CA ASP A 32 -0.87 -4.36 21.09
C ASP A 32 -0.09 -5.29 20.15
N SER A 33 1.10 -4.86 19.76
CA SER A 33 2.02 -5.68 18.97
C SER A 33 3.42 -5.71 19.58
N ALA A 34 4.11 -6.83 19.39
CA ALA A 34 5.49 -7.03 19.82
C ALA A 34 6.36 -7.43 18.63
N ALA A 35 7.55 -6.85 18.54
CA ALA A 35 8.55 -7.27 17.58
C ALA A 35 8.94 -8.74 17.80
N ILE A 36 9.20 -9.45 16.70
CA ILE A 36 9.61 -10.85 16.71
C ILE A 36 10.86 -11.05 15.86
N PRO A 37 11.70 -12.07 16.16
CA PRO A 37 12.89 -12.37 15.38
C PRO A 37 12.49 -12.90 14.00
N GLN A 38 12.71 -12.11 12.94
CA GLN A 38 12.21 -12.38 11.59
C GLN A 38 12.80 -13.64 10.96
N GLU A 39 14.03 -13.99 11.33
CA GLU A 39 14.77 -15.17 10.87
C GLU A 39 14.12 -16.50 11.28
N ARG A 40 13.25 -16.46 12.30
CA ARG A 40 12.43 -17.60 12.71
C ARG A 40 11.21 -17.79 11.82
N PHE A 41 10.97 -16.92 10.85
CA PHE A 41 9.79 -16.95 10.00
C PHE A 41 10.15 -17.15 8.53
N ALA A 42 9.26 -17.87 7.85
CA ALA A 42 9.26 -17.95 6.39
C ALA A 42 7.87 -17.55 5.88
N VAL A 43 7.81 -16.45 5.13
CA VAL A 43 6.62 -16.01 4.40
C VAL A 43 6.66 -16.68 3.02
N LEU A 44 5.73 -17.58 2.76
CA LEU A 44 5.76 -18.50 1.63
C LEU A 44 4.49 -18.37 0.79
N ALA A 45 4.68 -18.49 -0.52
CA ALA A 45 3.60 -18.68 -1.47
C ALA A 45 3.53 -20.16 -1.87
N GLN A 46 2.45 -20.80 -1.46
CA GLN A 46 2.12 -22.17 -1.82
C GLN A 46 1.32 -22.17 -3.14
N PRO A 47 1.77 -22.87 -4.19
CA PRO A 47 0.94 -23.08 -5.37
C PRO A 47 -0.23 -24.01 -5.03
N ILE A 48 -1.43 -23.60 -5.43
CA ILE A 48 -2.67 -24.37 -5.27
C ILE A 48 -3.42 -24.46 -6.60
N GLY A 49 -4.03 -25.61 -6.88
CA GLY A 49 -4.73 -25.87 -8.14
C GLY A 49 -3.84 -25.64 -9.37
N ARG A 50 -4.41 -25.08 -10.44
CA ARG A 50 -3.69 -24.83 -11.70
C ARG A 50 -2.91 -23.51 -11.72
N ALA A 51 -3.49 -22.43 -11.20
CA ALA A 51 -2.91 -21.08 -11.34
C ALA A 51 -2.91 -20.25 -10.03
N GLN A 52 -3.50 -20.77 -8.97
CA GLN A 52 -3.69 -20.01 -7.73
C GLN A 52 -2.49 -20.17 -6.79
N TRP A 53 -2.39 -19.23 -5.86
CA TRP A 53 -1.36 -19.19 -4.83
C TRP A 53 -2.01 -18.87 -3.48
N LYS A 54 -1.55 -19.56 -2.44
CA LYS A 54 -1.99 -19.37 -1.05
C LYS A 54 -0.83 -18.88 -0.21
N LEU A 55 -1.08 -17.90 0.65
CA LEU A 55 -0.11 -17.42 1.62
C LEU A 55 0.00 -18.43 2.77
N LEU A 56 1.24 -18.78 3.12
CA LEU A 56 1.59 -19.57 4.28
C LEU A 56 2.73 -18.87 5.01
N VAL A 57 2.56 -18.59 6.29
CA VAL A 57 3.67 -18.19 7.15
C VAL A 57 4.04 -19.37 8.04
N LEU A 58 5.32 -19.71 8.07
CA LEU A 58 5.87 -20.70 8.98
C LEU A 58 6.70 -20.02 10.06
N GLU A 59 6.67 -20.58 11.26
CA GLU A 59 7.51 -20.17 12.38
C GLU A 59 8.27 -21.38 12.91
N GLN A 60 9.58 -21.21 13.12
CA GLN A 60 10.46 -22.16 13.78
C GLN A 60 10.44 -21.91 15.30
N ILE A 61 9.79 -22.80 16.05
CA ILE A 61 9.70 -22.71 17.52
C ILE A 61 10.97 -23.29 18.17
N LYS A 62 11.31 -24.53 17.83
CA LYS A 62 12.55 -25.23 18.28
C LYS A 62 13.58 -25.22 17.16
N PRO A 63 14.90 -25.25 17.42
CA PRO A 63 15.91 -25.16 16.36
C PRO A 63 15.91 -26.34 15.37
N GLN A 64 15.53 -27.53 15.84
CA GLN A 64 15.42 -28.75 15.06
C GLN A 64 14.20 -29.57 15.50
N PRO A 65 13.62 -30.38 14.59
CA PRO A 65 13.85 -30.41 13.15
C PRO A 65 13.45 -29.10 12.45
N ARG A 66 14.12 -28.77 11.33
CA ARG A 66 13.82 -27.56 10.54
C ARG A 66 12.43 -27.61 9.91
N CYS A 67 11.65 -26.55 10.11
CA CYS A 67 10.28 -26.41 9.58
C CYS A 67 10.22 -26.23 8.07
N TRP A 68 11.33 -25.80 7.45
CA TRP A 68 11.48 -25.71 6.00
C TRP A 68 12.96 -25.86 5.61
N ARG A 69 13.22 -26.15 4.34
CA ARG A 69 14.56 -26.21 3.75
C ARG A 69 14.58 -25.41 2.45
N ALA A 70 15.66 -24.67 2.20
CA ALA A 70 15.90 -24.09 0.88
C ALA A 70 16.28 -25.19 -0.11
N ARG A 71 15.76 -25.10 -1.34
CA ARG A 71 16.11 -25.95 -2.47
C ARG A 71 17.10 -25.23 -3.38
N GLN A 72 17.86 -25.99 -4.16
CA GLN A 72 18.86 -25.44 -5.10
C GLN A 72 18.22 -24.62 -6.24
N ASP A 73 16.96 -24.90 -6.57
CA ASP A 73 16.19 -24.20 -7.60
C ASP A 73 15.54 -22.87 -7.11
N GLY A 74 15.91 -22.41 -5.91
CA GLY A 74 15.39 -21.19 -5.31
C GLY A 74 14.01 -21.33 -4.68
N LEU A 75 13.44 -22.53 -4.65
CA LEU A 75 12.19 -22.82 -3.93
C LEU A 75 12.46 -23.20 -2.47
N VAL A 76 11.40 -23.23 -1.68
CA VAL A 76 11.42 -23.65 -0.28
C VAL A 76 10.52 -24.86 -0.12
N GLU A 77 11.04 -25.88 0.54
CA GLU A 77 10.31 -27.10 0.86
C GLU A 77 9.87 -27.06 2.33
N PRO A 78 8.56 -26.97 2.64
CA PRO A 78 8.06 -27.11 4.00
C PRO A 78 8.24 -28.54 4.50
N SER A 79 8.74 -28.71 5.72
CA SER A 79 8.93 -30.04 6.34
C SER A 79 7.69 -30.55 7.08
N LEU A 80 6.53 -29.93 6.90
CA LEU A 80 5.35 -30.13 7.74
C LEU A 80 4.75 -31.55 7.68
N ASN A 81 4.99 -32.27 6.58
CA ASN A 81 4.46 -33.62 6.38
C ASN A 81 5.49 -34.72 6.69
N ARG A 82 6.69 -34.36 7.15
CA ARG A 82 7.78 -35.31 7.40
C ARG A 82 7.91 -35.75 8.84
N PHE A 83 7.36 -34.98 9.78
CA PHE A 83 7.44 -35.24 11.21
C PHE A 83 6.26 -34.60 11.93
N ASN A 84 6.00 -35.03 13.17
CA ASN A 84 5.03 -34.35 14.04
C ASN A 84 5.56 -32.96 14.41
N PHE A 85 5.05 -31.93 13.76
CA PHE A 85 5.51 -30.56 13.94
C PHE A 85 5.00 -29.87 15.21
N SER A 86 4.17 -30.53 16.02
CA SER A 86 3.56 -29.95 17.22
C SER A 86 4.63 -29.46 18.20
N GLY A 87 4.53 -28.19 18.61
CA GLY A 87 5.51 -27.56 19.49
C GLY A 87 6.90 -27.31 18.88
N ILE A 88 7.11 -27.65 17.60
CA ILE A 88 8.36 -27.41 16.86
C ILE A 88 8.16 -26.34 15.80
N CYS A 89 7.05 -26.39 15.07
CA CYS A 89 6.69 -25.42 14.04
C CYS A 89 5.32 -24.84 14.30
N LYS A 90 5.11 -23.60 13.85
CA LYS A 90 3.78 -23.00 13.76
C LYS A 90 3.43 -22.64 12.32
N ARG A 91 2.15 -22.70 12.00
CA ARG A 91 1.61 -22.39 10.67
C ARG A 91 0.53 -21.33 10.78
N TYR A 92 0.58 -20.35 9.91
CA TYR A 92 -0.44 -19.32 9.76
C TYR A 92 -0.93 -19.35 8.32
N LEU A 93 -2.22 -19.63 8.12
CA LEU A 93 -2.78 -20.06 6.83
C LEU A 93 -3.81 -19.11 6.23
N ASP A 94 -4.38 -18.23 7.05
CA ASP A 94 -5.52 -17.40 6.71
C ASP A 94 -5.62 -16.18 7.65
N SER A 95 -6.71 -15.43 7.51
CA SER A 95 -7.02 -14.23 8.29
C SER A 95 -7.16 -14.46 9.80
N ASN A 96 -7.31 -15.71 10.27
CA ASN A 96 -7.27 -16.01 11.70
C ASN A 96 -5.83 -16.05 12.22
N GLY A 97 -4.88 -16.44 11.36
CA GLY A 97 -3.45 -16.51 11.70
C GLY A 97 -2.71 -15.19 11.51
N TYR A 98 -3.15 -14.33 10.60
CA TYR A 98 -2.51 -13.04 10.35
C TYR A 98 -3.49 -11.93 9.93
N SER A 99 -3.15 -10.68 10.22
CA SER A 99 -3.85 -9.50 9.74
C SER A 99 -2.88 -8.36 9.42
N LEU A 100 -3.42 -7.26 8.90
CA LEU A 100 -2.68 -6.04 8.63
C LEU A 100 -2.67 -5.14 9.88
N ARG A 101 -1.50 -4.63 10.27
CA ARG A 101 -1.35 -3.57 11.27
C ARG A 101 -0.60 -2.40 10.66
N SER A 102 -1.10 -1.18 10.85
CA SER A 102 -0.50 0.01 10.25
C SER A 102 -0.74 1.23 11.12
N GLY A 103 0.28 2.07 11.33
CA GLY A 103 0.15 3.26 12.18
C GLY A 103 -0.27 2.95 13.62
N GLY A 104 0.14 1.79 14.16
CA GLY A 104 -0.27 1.33 15.48
C GLY A 104 -1.72 0.83 15.58
N GLN A 105 -2.47 0.80 14.48
CA GLN A 105 -3.86 0.32 14.45
C GLN A 105 -3.94 -1.13 13.93
N ASP A 106 -4.67 -1.98 14.66
CA ASP A 106 -5.09 -3.29 14.17
C ASP A 106 -6.26 -3.11 13.19
N LEU A 107 -6.05 -3.51 11.94
CA LEU A 107 -7.05 -3.35 10.89
C LEU A 107 -7.93 -4.60 10.72
N GLY A 108 -7.74 -5.62 11.58
CA GLY A 108 -8.59 -6.79 11.68
C GLY A 108 -8.88 -7.45 10.33
N THR A 109 -10.16 -7.69 10.05
CA THR A 109 -10.65 -8.34 8.83
C THR A 109 -10.89 -7.39 7.67
N ARG A 110 -10.67 -6.07 7.86
CA ARG A 110 -10.86 -5.06 6.81
C ARG A 110 -10.00 -5.33 5.59
N PHE A 111 -8.77 -5.79 5.82
CA PHE A 111 -7.83 -6.13 4.75
C PHE A 111 -7.70 -7.65 4.60
N ARG A 112 -7.74 -8.11 3.36
CA ARG A 112 -7.52 -9.51 3.00
C ARG A 112 -6.21 -9.62 2.23
N PHE A 113 -5.35 -10.54 2.63
CA PHE A 113 -4.14 -10.85 1.88
C PHE A 113 -4.45 -11.72 0.67
N ARG A 114 -3.84 -11.40 -0.46
CA ARG A 114 -3.84 -12.23 -1.66
C ARG A 114 -2.47 -12.27 -2.30
N LEU A 115 -2.20 -13.36 -3.02
CA LEU A 115 -1.04 -13.47 -3.88
C LEU A 115 -1.49 -13.29 -5.32
N LYS A 116 -0.90 -12.30 -6.01
CA LYS A 116 -1.24 -11.97 -7.39
C LYS A 116 -0.01 -12.09 -8.28
N PRO A 117 -0.02 -12.99 -9.29
CA PRO A 117 1.03 -13.02 -10.31
C PRO A 117 1.09 -11.70 -11.08
N SER A 118 2.31 -11.26 -11.39
CA SER A 118 2.61 -10.04 -12.12
C SER A 118 3.86 -10.28 -12.98
N GLY A 119 3.66 -10.74 -14.21
CA GLY A 119 4.75 -11.23 -15.06
C GLY A 119 5.47 -12.42 -14.43
N ALA A 120 6.80 -12.36 -14.35
CA ALA A 120 7.64 -13.39 -13.71
C ALA A 120 7.73 -13.25 -12.18
N SER A 121 6.91 -12.38 -11.57
CA SER A 121 6.91 -12.13 -10.12
C SER A 121 5.56 -12.43 -9.49
N LEU A 122 5.57 -12.68 -8.19
CA LEU A 122 4.41 -12.84 -7.36
C LEU A 122 4.35 -11.71 -6.33
N ARG A 123 3.20 -11.03 -6.23
CA ARG A 123 2.99 -9.93 -5.30
C ARG A 123 2.08 -10.37 -4.16
N LEU A 124 2.51 -10.15 -2.92
CA LEU A 124 1.68 -10.23 -1.73
C LEU A 124 0.99 -8.87 -1.53
N GLU A 125 -0.32 -8.88 -1.66
CA GLU A 125 -1.16 -7.68 -1.64
C GLU A 125 -2.14 -7.73 -0.48
N ALA A 126 -2.25 -6.63 0.28
CA ALA A 126 -3.35 -6.40 1.20
C ALA A 126 -4.46 -5.61 0.49
N LEU A 127 -5.64 -6.22 0.37
CA LEU A 127 -6.80 -5.68 -0.32
C LEU A 127 -7.87 -5.25 0.68
N ASP A 128 -8.29 -3.99 0.59
CA ASP A 128 -9.54 -3.51 1.18
C ASP A 128 -10.63 -3.58 0.09
N PRO A 129 -11.73 -4.34 0.27
CA PRO A 129 -12.79 -4.46 -0.72
C PRO A 129 -13.43 -3.13 -1.14
N GLN A 130 -13.37 -2.11 -0.28
CA GLN A 130 -13.91 -0.79 -0.55
C GLN A 130 -12.94 0.12 -1.32
N GLN A 131 -11.71 -0.34 -1.54
CA GLN A 131 -10.64 0.44 -2.18
C GLN A 131 -10.20 -0.22 -3.48
N ARG A 132 -9.90 0.61 -4.49
CA ARG A 132 -9.48 0.11 -5.81
C ARG A 132 -8.03 -0.38 -5.84
N ALA A 133 -7.16 0.25 -5.07
CA ALA A 133 -5.72 0.00 -5.12
C ALA A 133 -5.27 -0.90 -3.95
N PRO A 134 -4.73 -2.10 -4.22
CA PRO A 134 -4.17 -2.95 -3.18
C PRO A 134 -2.83 -2.40 -2.67
N ILE A 135 -2.56 -2.58 -1.38
CA ILE A 135 -1.27 -2.25 -0.78
C ILE A 135 -0.30 -3.40 -1.05
N LEU A 136 0.89 -3.10 -1.58
CA LEU A 136 1.96 -4.09 -1.76
C LEU A 136 2.69 -4.29 -0.42
N VAL A 137 2.73 -5.52 0.05
CA VAL A 137 3.30 -5.91 1.35
C VAL A 137 4.59 -6.71 1.17
N GLY A 138 4.67 -7.48 0.09
CA GLY A 138 5.86 -8.25 -0.25
C GLY A 138 5.82 -8.75 -1.69
N GLN A 139 6.93 -9.30 -2.15
CA GLN A 139 7.03 -9.87 -3.49
C GLN A 139 8.13 -10.93 -3.59
N ALA A 140 8.11 -11.69 -4.67
CA ALA A 140 9.19 -12.59 -5.04
C ALA A 140 9.20 -12.81 -6.55
N ARG A 141 10.36 -13.17 -7.11
CA ARG A 141 10.41 -13.81 -8.43
C ARG A 141 9.86 -15.23 -8.32
N ILE A 142 9.24 -15.72 -9.39
CA ILE A 142 8.76 -17.10 -9.49
C ILE A 142 9.81 -17.87 -10.29
N PRO A 143 10.70 -18.67 -9.65
CA PRO A 143 11.72 -19.41 -10.39
C PRO A 143 11.07 -20.49 -11.26
N ARG A 144 10.15 -21.24 -10.65
CA ARG A 144 9.30 -22.25 -11.29
C ARG A 144 8.06 -22.45 -10.42
N ARG A 145 6.99 -22.95 -11.01
CA ARG A 145 5.83 -23.45 -10.27
C ARG A 145 5.97 -24.96 -10.03
N ASP A 146 6.03 -25.36 -8.76
CA ASP A 146 6.12 -26.76 -8.31
C ASP A 146 5.16 -26.95 -7.14
N LEU A 147 4.29 -27.97 -7.19
CA LEU A 147 3.30 -28.24 -6.13
C LEU A 147 3.93 -28.50 -4.75
N ASN A 148 5.16 -29.01 -4.73
CA ASN A 148 5.93 -29.31 -3.51
C ASN A 148 7.03 -28.28 -3.22
N GLY A 149 7.14 -27.22 -4.04
CA GLY A 149 8.16 -26.17 -3.91
C GLY A 149 7.52 -24.79 -3.79
N PHE A 150 7.66 -24.17 -2.62
CA PHE A 150 6.98 -22.92 -2.30
C PHE A 150 7.92 -21.74 -2.60
N VAL A 151 7.36 -20.62 -3.04
CA VAL A 151 8.16 -19.43 -3.32
C VAL A 151 8.31 -18.60 -2.04
N ARG A 152 9.54 -18.26 -1.64
CA ARG A 152 9.77 -17.39 -0.48
C ARG A 152 9.51 -15.93 -0.84
N LEU A 153 8.57 -15.31 -0.15
CA LEU A 153 8.23 -13.90 -0.30
C LEU A 153 9.18 -13.05 0.55
N GLN A 154 9.67 -11.97 -0.06
CA GLN A 154 10.41 -10.93 0.62
C GLN A 154 9.42 -9.82 0.95
N LEU A 155 9.42 -9.35 2.19
CA LEU A 155 8.60 -8.21 2.58
C LEU A 155 9.16 -6.94 1.94
N GLU A 156 8.27 -6.04 1.52
CA GLU A 156 8.68 -4.74 1.00
C GLU A 156 9.34 -3.91 2.12
N PRO A 157 10.17 -2.92 1.77
CA PRO A 157 10.76 -2.02 2.76
C PRO A 157 9.70 -1.39 3.67
N GLY A 158 9.99 -1.35 4.97
CA GLY A 158 9.08 -0.83 6.00
C GLY A 158 8.08 -1.86 6.55
N TRP A 159 7.96 -3.04 5.93
CA TRP A 159 7.13 -4.13 6.42
C TRP A 159 7.93 -5.11 7.29
N ALA A 160 7.35 -5.53 8.40
CA ALA A 160 7.87 -6.59 9.26
C ALA A 160 6.74 -7.46 9.81
N LEU A 161 7.06 -8.67 10.26
CA LEU A 161 6.13 -9.44 11.06
C LEU A 161 6.18 -8.99 12.51
N GLU A 162 5.02 -8.82 13.13
CA GLU A 162 4.89 -8.60 14.57
C GLU A 162 3.92 -9.61 15.18
N ARG A 163 4.02 -9.81 16.49
CA ARG A 163 3.14 -10.69 17.26
C ARG A 163 2.02 -9.89 17.90
N ARG A 164 0.76 -10.29 17.72
CA ARG A 164 -0.35 -9.73 18.48
C ARG A 164 -0.17 -10.04 19.96
N THR A 165 -0.41 -9.04 20.81
CA THR A 165 -0.40 -9.20 22.27
C THR A 165 -1.65 -8.62 22.91
N TYR A 166 -2.04 -9.19 24.04
CA TYR A 166 -3.12 -8.70 24.89
C TYR A 166 -2.67 -8.79 26.34
N GLN A 167 -2.71 -7.68 27.08
CA GLN A 167 -2.25 -7.62 28.48
C GLN A 167 -0.88 -8.27 28.67
N LYS A 168 0.09 -7.94 27.80
CA LYS A 168 1.47 -8.49 27.77
C LYS A 168 1.58 -9.99 27.43
N ARG A 169 0.47 -10.69 27.16
CA ARG A 169 0.49 -12.08 26.68
C ARG A 169 0.56 -12.12 25.16
N GLN A 170 1.45 -12.95 24.62
CA GLN A 170 1.53 -13.19 23.18
C GLN A 170 0.39 -14.10 22.72
N LEU A 171 -0.28 -13.71 21.63
CA LEU A 171 -1.38 -14.46 21.04
C LEU A 171 -0.95 -15.23 19.79
N ASN A 172 -1.75 -16.20 19.36
CA ASN A 172 -1.53 -16.94 18.12
C ASN A 172 -1.98 -16.15 16.88
N HIS A 173 -1.51 -14.91 16.74
CA HIS A 173 -1.83 -14.06 15.60
C HIS A 173 -0.63 -13.20 15.24
N LEU A 174 -0.35 -13.09 13.95
CA LEU A 174 0.72 -12.27 13.41
C LEU A 174 0.15 -11.01 12.75
N TYR A 175 0.92 -9.94 12.80
CA TYR A 175 0.68 -8.77 11.98
C TYR A 175 1.71 -8.71 10.88
N PHE A 176 1.27 -8.42 9.65
CA PHE A 176 2.13 -7.72 8.71
C PHE A 176 2.03 -6.24 9.09
N ALA A 177 3.08 -5.75 9.74
CA ALA A 177 3.10 -4.44 10.38
C ALA A 177 3.86 -3.43 9.54
N HIS A 178 3.36 -2.20 9.53
CA HIS A 178 4.02 -1.04 8.94
C HIS A 178 3.83 0.20 9.82
N GLN A 179 4.85 1.04 9.93
CA GLN A 179 4.79 2.23 10.80
C GLN A 179 3.88 3.33 10.24
N GLU A 180 3.93 3.57 8.93
CA GLU A 180 3.04 4.56 8.29
C GLU A 180 1.56 4.20 8.49
N PRO A 181 0.68 5.20 8.66
CA PRO A 181 -0.76 4.99 8.81
C PRO A 181 -1.41 4.54 7.50
N VAL A 182 -2.52 3.82 7.62
CA VAL A 182 -3.12 3.08 6.50
C VAL A 182 -3.59 3.99 5.37
N ASN A 183 -4.10 5.18 5.69
CA ASN A 183 -4.52 6.18 4.72
C ASN A 183 -3.36 6.61 3.80
N ARG A 184 -2.15 6.77 4.36
CA ARG A 184 -0.95 7.09 3.58
C ARG A 184 -0.54 5.93 2.68
N LEU A 185 -0.58 4.70 3.19
CA LEU A 185 -0.30 3.50 2.39
C LEU A 185 -1.27 3.37 1.21
N LEU A 186 -2.56 3.59 1.42
CA LEU A 186 -3.58 3.60 0.37
C LEU A 186 -3.35 4.71 -0.67
N ALA A 187 -2.97 5.92 -0.24
CA ALA A 187 -2.64 7.01 -1.14
C ALA A 187 -1.42 6.68 -2.02
N LEU A 188 -0.38 6.09 -1.45
CA LEU A 188 0.81 5.65 -2.19
C LEU A 188 0.48 4.53 -3.19
N ALA A 189 -0.33 3.55 -2.78
CA ALA A 189 -0.81 2.48 -3.65
C ALA A 189 -1.60 3.03 -4.85
N SER A 190 -2.48 4.00 -4.60
CA SER A 190 -3.32 4.63 -5.64
C SER A 190 -2.48 5.39 -6.66
N ARG A 191 -1.46 6.14 -6.23
CA ARG A 191 -0.53 6.85 -7.12
C ARG A 191 0.25 5.90 -8.04
N ARG A 192 0.70 4.75 -7.51
CA ARG A 192 1.39 3.72 -8.30
C ARG A 192 0.47 3.13 -9.38
N GLY A 193 -0.79 2.89 -9.05
CA GLY A 193 -1.80 2.42 -10.00
C GLY A 193 -2.10 3.45 -11.11
N GLN A 194 -2.22 4.73 -10.74
CA GLN A 194 -2.49 5.83 -11.67
C GLN A 194 -1.35 6.06 -12.68
N ARG A 195 -0.09 6.02 -12.24
CA ARG A 195 1.07 6.11 -13.15
C ARG A 195 1.02 5.05 -14.26
N SER A 196 0.56 3.84 -13.94
CA SER A 196 0.40 2.77 -14.92
C SER A 196 -0.74 3.02 -15.93
N GLY A 197 -1.74 3.83 -15.57
CA GLY A 197 -2.86 4.19 -16.44
C GLY A 197 -2.52 5.31 -17.42
N PHE A 198 -1.82 6.35 -16.97
CA PHE A 198 -1.47 7.49 -17.82
C PHE A 198 -0.39 7.18 -18.86
N SER A 199 0.50 6.20 -18.60
CA SER A 199 1.43 5.71 -19.63
C SER A 199 0.75 5.07 -20.84
N ARG A 200 -0.53 4.66 -20.73
CA ARG A 200 -1.31 4.12 -21.87
C ARG A 200 -1.94 5.19 -22.76
N LEU A 201 -2.00 6.45 -22.29
CA LEU A 201 -2.64 7.54 -23.02
C LEU A 201 -1.70 8.27 -23.99
N GLY A 202 -0.43 7.84 -24.09
CA GLY A 202 0.58 8.50 -24.91
C GLY A 202 0.95 9.89 -24.38
N THR A 203 2.00 10.50 -24.95
CA THR A 203 2.27 11.92 -24.76
C THR A 203 1.18 12.73 -25.46
N PRO A 204 0.57 13.76 -24.82
CA PRO A 204 -0.34 14.65 -25.53
C PRO A 204 0.40 15.25 -26.73
N MET A 205 -0.10 14.98 -27.94
CA MET A 205 0.47 15.56 -29.15
C MET A 205 0.22 17.07 -29.11
N PRO A 206 1.26 17.91 -29.30
CA PRO A 206 1.03 19.34 -29.43
C PRO A 206 0.07 19.60 -30.61
N PRO A 207 -0.81 20.61 -30.51
CA PRO A 207 -1.63 20.99 -31.64
C PRO A 207 -0.73 21.29 -32.84
N ILE A 208 -1.09 20.74 -34.01
CA ILE A 208 -0.38 20.97 -35.27
C ILE A 208 -0.34 22.49 -35.48
N ALA A 209 0.87 23.04 -35.63
CA ALA A 209 1.05 24.46 -35.91
C ALA A 209 0.24 24.81 -37.17
N PRO A 210 -0.54 25.90 -37.17
CA PRO A 210 -1.28 26.31 -38.36
C PRO A 210 -0.30 26.53 -39.52
N PRO A 211 -0.67 26.18 -40.76
CA PRO A 211 0.17 26.42 -41.92
C PRO A 211 0.52 27.91 -42.01
N PRO A 212 1.75 28.26 -42.41
CA PRO A 212 2.14 29.66 -42.60
C PRO A 212 1.20 30.33 -43.59
N LEU A 213 0.74 31.54 -43.25
CA LEU A 213 -0.07 32.36 -44.14
C LEU A 213 0.70 32.59 -45.45
N PRO A 214 0.05 32.53 -46.63
CA PRO A 214 0.70 32.84 -47.88
C PRO A 214 1.18 34.29 -47.85
N SER A 215 2.48 34.50 -48.06
CA SER A 215 3.05 35.84 -48.23
C SER A 215 2.39 36.53 -49.42
N GLU A 216 1.84 37.73 -49.19
CA GLU A 216 1.44 38.65 -50.26
C GLU A 216 2.70 38.97 -51.09
N GLY A 217 2.75 38.47 -52.33
CA GLY A 217 3.87 38.77 -53.23
C GLY A 217 4.12 37.79 -54.37
N ALA A 218 3.39 36.67 -54.47
CA ALA A 218 3.51 35.77 -55.63
C ALA A 218 2.40 36.06 -56.66
N THR A 219 2.80 36.65 -57.78
CA THR A 219 1.97 36.84 -58.98
C THR A 219 1.43 35.49 -59.50
N PRO A 220 0.16 35.41 -59.93
CA PRO A 220 -0.42 34.13 -60.34
C PRO A 220 0.00 33.81 -61.78
N ARG A 221 0.88 32.83 -61.95
CA ARG A 221 1.06 32.16 -63.25
C ARG A 221 -0.07 31.14 -63.43
N ARG A 222 -0.99 31.45 -64.35
CA ARG A 222 -2.06 30.55 -64.81
C ARG A 222 -1.46 29.23 -65.31
N THR A 223 -1.74 28.14 -64.62
CA THR A 223 -1.78 26.81 -65.22
C THR A 223 -3.03 26.08 -64.75
N THR A 224 -3.88 25.78 -65.72
CA THR A 224 -5.10 25.00 -65.61
C THR A 224 -4.80 23.56 -65.19
N HIS A 225 -5.27 23.13 -64.02
CA HIS A 225 -5.64 21.73 -63.82
C HIS A 225 -6.80 21.61 -62.83
N ARG A 226 -7.93 21.19 -63.38
CA ARG A 226 -9.17 20.85 -62.68
C ARG A 226 -8.95 19.53 -61.95
N ARG A 227 -8.99 19.53 -60.63
CA ARG A 227 -9.08 18.30 -59.84
C ARG A 227 -10.06 18.51 -58.68
N THR A 228 -11.21 17.87 -58.82
CA THR A 228 -12.30 17.81 -57.85
C THR A 228 -11.86 17.04 -56.61
N THR A 229 -11.77 17.72 -55.46
CA THR A 229 -11.81 17.06 -54.13
C THR A 229 -12.47 17.99 -53.10
N ARG A 230 -13.16 17.35 -52.16
CA ARG A 230 -14.22 17.85 -51.27
C ARG A 230 -13.83 19.10 -50.46
N LEU A 231 -14.77 20.04 -50.33
CA LEU A 231 -14.74 21.11 -49.33
C LEU A 231 -14.75 20.49 -47.92
N ALA A 232 -13.59 20.44 -47.27
CA ALA A 232 -13.53 20.56 -45.83
C ALA A 232 -13.45 22.08 -45.55
N SER A 233 -14.52 22.63 -44.97
CA SER A 233 -14.60 24.03 -44.58
C SER A 233 -13.58 24.33 -43.48
N ASN A 234 -12.51 25.06 -43.82
CA ASN A 234 -11.51 25.59 -42.89
C ASN A 234 -12.00 26.85 -42.14
N ALA A 235 -13.25 26.87 -41.69
CA ALA A 235 -13.76 27.96 -40.87
C ALA A 235 -13.61 27.61 -39.38
N PRO A 236 -13.09 28.52 -38.53
CA PRO A 236 -12.97 28.26 -37.09
C PRO A 236 -14.35 28.09 -36.45
N ILE A 237 -14.51 26.99 -35.71
CA ILE A 237 -15.72 26.69 -34.94
C ILE A 237 -15.85 27.73 -33.82
N ARG A 238 -16.92 28.54 -33.85
CA ARG A 238 -17.28 29.47 -32.77
C ARG A 238 -17.83 28.65 -31.60
N LEU A 239 -17.09 28.57 -30.49
CA LEU A 239 -17.61 28.01 -29.25
C LEU A 239 -18.57 29.02 -28.60
N GLN A 240 -19.81 28.61 -28.38
CA GLN A 240 -20.81 29.39 -27.66
C GLN A 240 -20.54 29.30 -26.15
N VAL A 241 -20.21 30.43 -25.54
CA VAL A 241 -20.04 30.55 -24.08
C VAL A 241 -21.41 30.77 -23.46
N ILE A 242 -21.86 29.83 -22.63
CA ILE A 242 -23.07 30.00 -21.81
C ILE A 242 -22.69 30.78 -20.55
N PRO A 243 -23.19 32.00 -20.32
CA PRO A 243 -22.86 32.76 -19.14
C PRO A 243 -23.49 32.14 -17.89
N TYR A 244 -22.72 32.08 -16.81
CA TYR A 244 -23.17 31.65 -15.49
C TYR A 244 -24.04 32.76 -14.88
N ARG A 245 -25.31 32.49 -14.58
CA ARG A 245 -26.16 33.40 -13.79
C ARG A 245 -25.74 33.32 -12.32
N ARG A 246 -25.58 34.47 -11.67
CA ARG A 246 -25.57 34.58 -10.21
C ARG A 246 -26.97 34.42 -9.65
#